data_AF-A0A528UEF7-F1
#
_entry.id   AF-A0A528UEF7-F1
#
_cell.length_a   1.000
_cell.length_b   1.000
_cell.length_c   1.000
_cell.angle_alpha   90.00
_cell.angle_beta   90.00
_cell.angle_gamma   90.00
#
_symmetry.space_group_name_H-M   'P 1'
#
loop_
_entity.id
_entity.type
_entity.pdbx_description
1 polymer ?
#
loop_
_entity_poly.entity_id
_entity_poly.type
_entity_poly.pdbx_seq_one_letter_code
_entity_poly.pdbx_strand_id
1 'polypeptide(L)'
;ALTLGIVDRVVDTGKAFTEAKAWAGKIAERGPLATEAAKLMIAVAEGEESAAATEALASGFIALTGDLKAGIDAFKTKQKPAFSRS
;
A
#
# COMPACT_ATOMS: atom_id res chain seq x y z
N ALA A 1 19.23 -13.98 5.34
CA ALA A 1 18.39 -12.76 5.33
C ALA A 1 17.00 -13.04 4.79
N LEU A 2 16.85 -13.44 3.50
CA LEU A 2 15.55 -13.75 2.91
C LEU A 2 14.79 -14.87 3.66
N THR A 3 15.44 -16.02 3.89
CA THR A 3 14.85 -17.15 4.64
C THR A 3 14.55 -16.84 6.11
N LEU A 4 15.16 -15.79 6.66
CA LEU A 4 14.96 -15.32 8.02
C LEU A 4 13.89 -14.21 8.08
N GLY A 5 13.29 -13.82 6.95
CA GLY A 5 12.26 -12.77 6.89
C GLY A 5 12.78 -11.33 7.03
N ILE A 6 14.09 -11.10 6.97
CA ILE A 6 14.67 -9.76 7.15
C ILE A 6 14.49 -8.88 5.90
N VAL A 7 14.39 -9.49 4.72
CA VAL A 7 14.20 -8.81 3.43
C VAL A 7 13.15 -9.54 2.61
N ASP A 8 12.38 -8.80 1.81
CA ASP A 8 11.31 -9.36 0.96
C ASP A 8 11.82 -9.98 -0.35
N ARG A 9 13.04 -9.62 -0.80
CA ARG A 9 13.56 -10.03 -2.11
C ARG A 9 15.08 -10.03 -2.16
N VAL A 10 15.63 -10.99 -2.92
CA VAL A 10 17.04 -11.04 -3.31
C VAL A 10 17.12 -10.97 -4.83
N VAL A 11 18.07 -10.20 -5.35
CA VAL A 11 18.33 -10.05 -6.79
C VAL A 11 19.82 -10.18 -7.07
N ASP A 12 20.19 -10.33 -8.34
CA ASP A 12 21.59 -10.36 -8.76
C ASP A 12 22.36 -9.12 -8.27
N THR A 13 23.64 -9.30 -7.99
CA THR A 13 24.54 -8.22 -7.57
C THR A 13 24.49 -7.05 -8.55
N GLY A 14 24.37 -5.83 -8.01
CA GLY A 14 24.26 -4.60 -8.79
C GLY A 14 22.85 -4.25 -9.27
N LYS A 15 21.86 -5.15 -9.16
CA LYS A 15 20.47 -4.89 -9.61
C LYS A 15 19.54 -4.34 -8.54
N ALA A 16 19.97 -4.28 -7.27
CA ALA A 16 19.12 -3.91 -6.14
C ALA A 16 18.40 -2.56 -6.31
N PHE A 17 19.09 -1.53 -6.80
CA PHE A 17 18.48 -0.21 -6.98
C PHE A 17 17.43 -0.19 -8.10
N THR A 18 17.71 -0.86 -9.22
CA THR A 18 16.77 -0.97 -10.34
C THR A 18 15.51 -1.70 -9.90
N GLU A 19 15.66 -2.80 -9.18
CA GLU A 19 14.52 -3.56 -8.66
C GLU A 19 13.73 -2.76 -7.63
N ALA A 20 14.41 -2.05 -6.73
CA ALA A 20 13.76 -1.19 -5.74
C ALA A 20 12.94 -0.08 -6.41
N LYS A 21 13.45 0.55 -7.48
CA LYS A 21 12.70 1.54 -8.27
C LYS A 21 11.49 0.92 -8.97
N ALA A 22 11.64 -0.26 -9.56
CA ALA A 22 10.52 -0.98 -10.17
C ALA A 22 9.42 -1.30 -9.14
N TRP A 23 9.82 -1.70 -7.93
CA TRP A 23 8.89 -1.93 -6.84
C TRP A 23 8.21 -0.65 -6.35
N ALA A 24 8.96 0.45 -6.21
CA ALA A 24 8.41 1.76 -5.88
C ALA A 24 7.38 2.22 -6.92
N GLY A 25 7.63 1.95 -8.21
CA GLY A 25 6.65 2.19 -9.28
C GLY A 25 5.34 1.43 -9.07
N LYS A 26 5.40 0.15 -8.69
CA LYS A 26 4.21 -0.65 -8.36
C LYS A 26 3.44 -0.12 -7.15
N ILE A 27 4.15 0.42 -6.15
CA ILE A 27 3.52 1.07 -4.99
C ILE A 27 2.83 2.37 -5.42
N ALA A 28 3.48 3.17 -6.26
CA ALA A 28 2.95 4.43 -6.77
C ALA A 28 1.69 4.26 -7.65
N GLU A 29 1.44 3.06 -8.17
CA GLU A 29 0.19 2.72 -8.88
C GLU A 29 -0.99 2.39 -7.96
N ARG A 30 -0.79 2.32 -6.65
CA ARG A 30 -1.84 2.05 -5.66
C ARG A 30 -2.50 3.34 -5.19
N GLY A 31 -3.69 3.21 -4.58
CA GLY A 31 -4.34 4.31 -3.89
C GLY A 31 -3.41 4.84 -2.78
N PRO A 32 -2.96 6.10 -2.82
CA PRO A 32 -1.98 6.65 -1.88
C PRO A 32 -2.49 6.62 -0.44
N LEU A 33 -3.70 7.12 -0.18
CA LEU A 33 -4.27 7.13 1.18
C LEU A 33 -4.52 5.72 1.72
N ALA A 34 -4.93 4.79 0.85
CA ALA A 34 -5.10 3.39 1.23
C ALA A 34 -3.75 2.73 1.59
N THR A 35 -2.68 3.08 0.87
CA THR A 35 -1.32 2.57 1.13
C THR A 35 -0.76 3.12 2.44
N GLU A 36 -0.94 4.43 2.69
CA GLU A 36 -0.56 5.09 3.95
C GLU A 36 -1.29 4.43 5.14
N ALA A 37 -2.61 4.29 5.05
CA ALA A 37 -3.42 3.68 6.09
C ALA A 37 -3.04 2.22 6.35
N ALA A 38 -2.84 1.41 5.32
CA ALA A 38 -2.38 0.02 5.47
C ALA A 38 -1.05 -0.07 6.24
N LYS A 39 -0.11 0.84 5.94
CA LYS A 39 1.17 0.87 6.65
C LYS A 39 1.01 1.27 8.11
N LEU A 40 0.15 2.24 8.42
CA LEU A 40 -0.15 2.64 9.79
C LEU A 40 -0.80 1.50 10.58
N MET A 41 -1.79 0.79 10.00
CA MET A 41 -2.44 -0.34 10.65
C MET A 41 -1.46 -1.45 11.04
N ILE A 42 -0.45 -1.73 10.19
CA ILE A 42 0.63 -2.67 10.53
C ILE A 42 1.43 -2.18 11.73
N ALA A 43 1.84 -0.92 11.76
CA ALA A 43 2.60 -0.35 12.88
C ALA A 43 1.82 -0.47 14.19
N VAL A 44 0.51 -0.17 14.15
CA VAL A 44 -0.36 -0.33 15.31
C VAL A 44 -0.46 -1.80 15.75
N ALA A 45 -0.64 -2.74 14.81
CA ALA A 45 -0.71 -4.17 15.12
C ALA A 45 0.56 -4.74 15.77
N GLU A 46 1.73 -4.18 15.47
CA GLU A 46 3.01 -4.55 16.08
C GLU A 46 3.20 -3.99 17.51
N GLY A 47 2.17 -3.35 18.08
CA GLY A 47 2.17 -2.87 19.46
C GLY A 47 2.69 -1.43 19.63
N GLU A 48 2.77 -0.67 18.54
CA GLU A 48 3.11 0.76 18.60
C GLU A 48 1.89 1.63 19.03
N GLU A 49 0.65 1.11 18.99
CA GLU A 49 -0.63 1.72 19.45
C GLU A 49 -1.78 0.66 19.52
N SER A 50 -3.02 1.00 19.91
CA SER A 50 -4.19 0.08 19.92
C SER A 50 -4.79 -0.19 18.51
N ALA A 51 -4.75 -1.46 18.05
CA ALA A 51 -4.99 -1.90 16.66
C ALA A 51 -6.42 -1.77 16.13
N ALA A 52 -7.42 -2.25 16.87
CA ALA A 52 -8.76 -2.44 16.31
C ALA A 52 -9.50 -1.12 16.03
N ALA A 53 -9.38 -0.14 16.93
CA ALA A 53 -10.02 1.17 16.75
C ALA A 53 -9.39 1.96 15.59
N THR A 54 -8.07 1.82 15.41
CA THR A 54 -7.33 2.49 14.34
C THR A 54 -7.66 1.93 12.97
N GLU A 55 -7.80 0.60 12.84
CA GLU A 55 -8.21 -0.04 11.58
C GLU A 55 -9.61 0.39 11.13
N ALA A 56 -10.59 0.40 12.05
CA ALA A 56 -11.95 0.81 11.74
C ALA A 56 -12.03 2.28 11.29
N LEU A 57 -11.30 3.16 11.98
CA LEU A 57 -11.26 4.59 11.68
C LEU A 57 -10.55 4.87 10.35
N ALA A 58 -9.39 4.25 10.13
CA ALA A 58 -8.65 4.37 8.87
C ALA A 58 -9.47 3.86 7.67
N SER A 59 -10.12 2.70 7.82
CA SER A 59 -10.99 2.14 6.78
C SER A 59 -12.17 3.05 6.46
N GLY A 60 -12.79 3.65 7.49
CA GLY A 60 -13.87 4.63 7.33
C GLY A 60 -13.42 5.87 6.55
N PHE A 61 -12.22 6.38 6.81
CA PHE A 61 -11.68 7.52 6.05
C PHE A 61 -11.38 7.18 4.59
N ILE A 62 -10.75 6.04 4.32
CA ILE A 62 -10.48 5.59 2.94
C ILE A 62 -11.79 5.40 2.17
N ALA A 63 -12.85 4.92 2.84
CA ALA A 63 -14.15 4.71 2.23
C ALA A 63 -14.79 5.98 1.62
N LEU A 64 -14.36 7.16 2.09
CA LEU A 64 -14.86 8.45 1.66
C LEU A 64 -13.97 9.14 0.61
N THR A 65 -12.86 8.50 0.23
CA THR A 65 -11.90 9.06 -0.74
C THR A 65 -12.39 8.90 -2.17
N GLY A 66 -12.11 9.91 -3.01
CA GLY A 66 -12.27 9.82 -4.46
C GLY A 66 -11.49 8.65 -5.07
N ASP A 67 -10.34 8.32 -4.49
CA ASP A 67 -9.50 7.19 -4.91
C ASP A 67 -10.19 5.83 -4.69
N LEU A 68 -10.98 5.63 -3.63
CA LEU A 68 -11.76 4.39 -3.52
C LEU A 68 -12.75 4.26 -4.67
N LYS A 69 -13.47 5.35 -4.99
CA LYS A 69 -14.41 5.37 -6.11
C LYS A 69 -13.70 5.08 -7.43
N ALA A 70 -12.58 5.75 -7.70
CA ALA A 70 -11.78 5.53 -8.90
C ALA A 70 -11.29 4.07 -9.01
N GLY A 71 -10.87 3.46 -7.89
CA GLY A 71 -10.46 2.07 -7.82
C GLY A 71 -11.60 1.09 -8.15
N ILE A 72 -12.78 1.31 -7.56
CA ILE A 72 -13.98 0.48 -7.82
C ILE A 72 -14.42 0.59 -9.28
N ASP A 73 -14.48 1.81 -9.82
CA ASP A 73 -14.92 2.05 -11.19
C ASP A 73 -13.93 1.46 -12.20
N ALA A 74 -12.63 1.61 -11.95
CA ALA A 74 -11.58 0.99 -12.77
C ALA A 74 -11.62 -0.55 -12.72
N PHE A 75 -11.85 -1.14 -11.54
CA PHE A 75 -12.00 -2.59 -11.40
C PHE A 75 -13.18 -3.11 -12.20
N LYS A 76 -14.36 -2.48 -12.07
CA LYS A 76 -15.58 -2.86 -12.82
C LYS A 76 -15.39 -2.77 -14.33
N THR A 77 -14.66 -1.76 -14.79
CA THR A 77 -14.41 -1.50 -16.23
C THR A 77 -13.17 -2.20 -16.77
N LYS A 78 -12.43 -2.93 -15.92
CA LYS A 78 -11.14 -3.59 -16.25
C LYS A 78 -10.11 -2.61 -16.82
N GLN A 79 -10.11 -1.38 -16.32
CA GLN A 79 -9.16 -0.34 -16.67
C GLN A 79 -8.18 -0.10 -15.52
N LYS A 80 -7.09 0.61 -15.81
CA LYS A 80 -6.16 1.06 -14.77
C LYS A 80 -6.79 2.24 -14.02
N PRO A 81 -6.81 2.23 -12.67
CA PRO A 81 -7.31 3.37 -11.90
C PRO A 81 -6.40 4.59 -12.04
N ALA A 82 -7.01 5.78 -12.04
CA ALA A 82 -6.32 7.05 -11.95
C ALA A 82 -6.48 7.60 -10.54
N PHE A 83 -5.51 7.29 -9.67
CA PHE A 83 -5.49 7.79 -8.29
C PHE A 83 -4.87 9.20 -8.22
N SER A 84 -5.36 10.02 -7.31
CA SER A 84 -5.03 11.44 -7.19
C SER A 84 -4.80 11.92 -5.75
N ARG A 85 -4.89 11.02 -4.76
CA ARG A 85 -4.85 11.36 -3.32
C ARG A 85 -6.02 12.25 -2.89
N SER A 86 -7.21 11.96 -3.44
CA SER A 86 -8.48 12.61 -3.06
C SER A 86 -9.50 11.58 -2.61
#